data_AF-A0A7J9WDU3-F1
#
_entry.id   AF-A0A7J9WDU3-F1
#
_cell.length_a   1.000
_cell.length_b   1.000
_cell.length_c   1.000
_cell.angle_alpha   90.00
_cell.angle_beta   90.00
_cell.angle_gamma   90.00
#
_symmetry.space_group_name_H-M   'P 1'
#
loop_
_entity.id
_entity.type
_entity.pdbx_description
1 polymer ?
#
loop_
_entity_poly.entity_id
_entity_poly.type
_entity_poly.pdbx_seq_one_letter_code
_entity_poly.pdbx_strand_id
1 'polypeptide(L)'
;MKDGWEGGERQGIRWLRVAGVLAVAVVSALLWFQRDRGISVERDGQPVGGPTAMPQVVVTAPLRAGDRWYCSSDYPVRAYAADAVYYPPHYPTRGAFVARPDECYVDEERAAAAGYQLADPPPGSVVAGDVYVVVASAPGRAACAQLAVEAQVAVPCPTVLPSPATGPSCTDNRCRMDDGIVIEQRGFDAPPLFCVDCDHHVMITAVKDNESRHLVTCPEPPAQGEDPGSVTAVPQDEGLDRVGPTPEVLECAQGPPWIPGIGGIPHEGHTMARWRTGGHTFGVSVEGHGERQTQLLHALLNGIEICAARPQVASGCRPVSG
;
A
#
# COMPACT_ATOMS: atom_id res chain seq x y z
N MET A 1 -18.20 67.98 -28.58
CA MET A 1 -18.04 67.85 -27.12
C MET A 1 -18.85 66.67 -26.63
N LYS A 2 -18.33 65.45 -26.76
CA LYS A 2 -18.85 64.23 -26.13
C LYS A 2 -17.76 63.17 -26.23
N ASP A 3 -16.71 63.37 -25.43
CA ASP A 3 -15.68 62.36 -25.20
C ASP A 3 -15.38 62.36 -23.71
N GLY A 4 -15.36 61.17 -23.12
CA GLY A 4 -14.71 60.93 -21.84
C GLY A 4 -15.64 60.55 -20.70
N TRP A 5 -16.03 59.27 -20.63
CA TRP A 5 -16.31 58.59 -19.36
C TRP A 5 -16.45 57.05 -19.50
N GLU A 6 -15.46 56.35 -20.09
CA GLU A 6 -15.49 54.87 -20.17
C GLU A 6 -14.22 54.17 -19.64
N GLY A 7 -13.33 54.88 -18.92
CA GLY A 7 -12.03 54.34 -18.48
C GLY A 7 -11.97 53.76 -17.05
N GLY A 8 -12.98 53.98 -16.19
CA GLY A 8 -12.84 53.79 -14.74
C GLY A 8 -13.08 52.38 -14.20
N GLU A 9 -13.99 51.61 -14.82
CA GLU A 9 -14.51 50.38 -14.19
C GLU A 9 -13.55 49.18 -14.24
N ARG A 10 -12.68 49.11 -15.26
CA ARG A 10 -11.73 47.98 -15.40
C ARG A 10 -10.53 48.07 -14.45
N GLN A 11 -10.23 49.25 -13.90
CA GLN A 11 -9.15 49.40 -12.93
C GLN A 11 -9.53 48.87 -11.54
N GLY A 12 -10.78 49.03 -11.09
CA GLY A 12 -11.22 48.61 -9.76
C GLY A 12 -11.08 47.10 -9.49
N ILE A 13 -11.40 46.26 -10.49
CA ILE A 13 -11.40 44.80 -10.33
C ILE A 13 -9.97 44.24 -10.21
N ARG A 14 -8.98 44.88 -10.84
CA ARG A 14 -7.57 44.45 -10.74
C ARG A 14 -6.99 44.72 -9.35
N TRP A 15 -7.33 45.84 -8.72
CA TRP A 15 -6.86 46.17 -7.37
C TRP A 15 -7.41 45.22 -6.29
N LEU A 16 -8.67 44.79 -6.41
CA LEU A 16 -9.26 43.83 -5.47
C LEU A 16 -8.59 42.45 -5.52
N ARG A 17 -8.19 41.97 -6.70
CA ARG A 17 -7.49 40.68 -6.83
C ARG A 17 -6.09 40.72 -6.24
N VAL A 18 -5.36 41.81 -6.46
CA VAL A 18 -4.01 41.99 -5.89
C VAL A 18 -4.07 42.09 -4.36
N ALA A 19 -5.05 42.82 -3.82
CA ALA A 19 -5.26 42.91 -2.38
C ALA A 19 -5.60 41.53 -1.75
N GLY A 20 -6.43 40.73 -2.42
CA GLY A 20 -6.78 39.38 -1.96
C GLY A 20 -5.57 38.44 -1.89
N VAL A 21 -4.71 38.42 -2.92
CA VAL A 21 -3.51 37.57 -2.95
C VAL A 21 -2.51 37.99 -1.87
N LEU A 22 -2.30 39.30 -1.68
CA LEU A 22 -1.42 39.82 -0.63
C LEU A 22 -1.93 39.47 0.78
N ALA A 23 -3.24 39.59 1.02
CA ALA A 23 -3.82 39.22 2.30
C ALA A 23 -3.62 37.73 2.62
N VAL A 24 -3.85 36.84 1.64
CA VAL A 24 -3.62 35.40 1.80
C VAL A 24 -2.14 35.12 2.07
N ALA A 25 -1.22 35.72 1.30
CA ALA A 25 0.21 35.52 1.49
C ALA A 25 0.71 36.00 2.87
N VAL A 26 0.21 37.14 3.36
CA VAL A 26 0.55 37.66 4.69
C VAL A 26 0.01 36.77 5.79
N VAL A 27 -1.23 36.28 5.67
CA VAL A 27 -1.82 35.35 6.64
C VAL A 27 -1.06 34.02 6.66
N SER A 28 -0.72 33.46 5.49
CA SER A 28 0.09 32.24 5.40
C SER A 28 1.49 32.42 5.97
N ALA A 29 2.14 33.57 5.71
CA ALA A 29 3.45 33.87 6.27
C ALA A 29 3.40 34.03 7.80
N LEU A 30 2.36 34.70 8.34
CA LEU A 30 2.16 34.83 9.78
C LEU A 30 1.88 33.48 10.45
N LEU A 31 1.07 32.61 9.83
CA LEU A 31 0.80 31.27 10.34
C LEU A 31 2.06 30.40 10.33
N TRP A 32 2.85 30.46 9.27
CA TRP A 32 4.14 29.77 9.20
C TRP A 32 5.11 30.28 10.27
N PHE A 33 5.20 31.60 10.45
CA PHE A 33 6.08 32.23 11.43
C PHE A 33 5.64 31.97 12.89
N GLN A 34 4.33 31.82 13.16
CA GLN A 34 3.83 31.42 14.48
C GLN A 34 4.08 29.93 14.78
N ARG A 35 3.98 29.07 13.77
CA ARG A 35 4.29 27.63 13.91
C ARG A 35 5.75 27.41 14.32
N ASP A 36 6.68 28.19 13.78
CA ASP A 36 8.12 28.01 14.00
C ASP A 36 8.61 28.55 15.36
N ARG A 37 7.86 29.47 15.99
CA ARG A 37 8.26 30.13 17.25
C ARG A 37 7.68 29.53 18.52
N GLY A 38 6.89 28.46 18.44
CA GLY A 38 6.39 27.75 19.62
C GLY A 38 5.62 28.64 20.61
N ILE A 39 4.86 29.62 20.11
CA ILE A 39 4.06 30.51 20.97
C ILE A 39 2.91 29.68 21.55
N SER A 40 3.01 29.29 22.81
CA SER A 40 1.94 28.61 23.55
C SER A 40 0.81 29.58 23.87
N VAL A 41 -0.41 29.23 23.49
CA VAL A 41 -1.62 30.00 23.82
C VAL A 41 -2.07 29.60 25.22
N GLU A 42 -1.95 30.50 26.19
CA GLU A 42 -2.57 30.31 27.51
C GLU A 42 -4.09 30.50 27.40
N ARG A 43 -4.86 29.50 27.83
CA ARG A 43 -6.31 29.60 28.03
C ARG A 43 -6.54 29.46 29.53
N ASP A 44 -7.15 30.46 30.14
CA ASP A 44 -7.51 30.46 31.58
C ASP A 44 -6.32 30.32 32.55
N GLY A 45 -5.15 30.86 32.20
CA GLY A 45 -3.96 30.80 33.06
C GLY A 45 -3.36 29.40 33.21
N GLN A 46 -3.85 28.42 32.44
CA GLN A 46 -3.15 27.18 32.20
C GLN A 46 -2.56 27.19 30.77
N PRO A 47 -1.27 26.83 30.60
CA PRO A 47 -0.68 26.67 29.28
C PRO A 47 -1.37 25.49 28.57
N VAL A 48 -2.26 25.78 27.62
CA VAL A 48 -2.84 24.76 26.74
C VAL A 48 -1.86 24.55 25.60
N GLY A 49 -1.00 23.53 25.75
CA GLY A 49 -0.02 23.16 24.74
C GLY A 49 1.37 23.76 24.92
N GLY A 50 1.90 23.77 26.15
CA GLY A 50 3.36 23.70 26.30
C GLY A 50 3.86 22.40 25.64
N PRO A 51 5.08 22.35 25.06
CA PRO A 51 5.59 21.10 24.51
C PRO A 51 5.48 20.06 25.61
N THR A 52 4.63 19.06 25.42
CA THR A 52 4.62 17.87 26.26
C THR A 52 6.08 17.45 26.29
N ALA A 53 6.75 17.60 27.44
CA ALA A 53 8.16 17.27 27.55
C ALA A 53 8.27 15.88 26.97
N MET A 54 8.96 15.76 25.82
CA MET A 54 8.93 14.51 25.08
C MET A 54 9.32 13.42 26.07
N PRO A 55 8.51 12.35 26.19
CA PRO A 55 8.80 11.29 27.13
C PRO A 55 10.26 10.90 26.97
N GLN A 56 10.98 10.78 28.09
CA GLN A 56 12.42 10.53 28.09
C GLN A 56 12.74 9.49 27.01
N VAL A 57 13.62 9.85 26.09
CA VAL A 57 14.00 9.00 24.97
C VAL A 57 14.64 7.73 25.54
N VAL A 58 13.86 6.66 25.59
CA VAL A 58 14.34 5.37 26.08
C VAL A 58 15.13 4.73 24.95
N VAL A 59 16.45 4.79 25.08
CA VAL A 59 17.43 4.23 24.14
C VAL A 59 18.13 3.02 24.78
N THR A 60 18.42 2.00 23.98
CA THR A 60 19.21 0.84 24.42
C THR A 60 20.41 0.61 23.51
N ALA A 61 21.46 0.03 24.08
CA ALA A 61 22.62 -0.38 23.30
C ALA A 61 22.30 -1.66 22.51
N PRO A 62 22.78 -1.79 21.26
CA PRO A 62 22.59 -2.99 20.46
C PRO A 62 23.27 -4.22 21.06
N LEU A 63 22.66 -5.37 20.80
CA LEU A 63 23.09 -6.68 21.26
C LEU A 63 23.97 -7.36 20.19
N ARG A 64 24.87 -8.24 20.63
CA ARG A 64 25.75 -9.04 19.76
C ARG A 64 25.43 -10.53 19.89
N ALA A 65 25.18 -11.20 18.77
CA ALA A 65 25.07 -12.66 18.70
C ALA A 65 25.97 -13.16 17.57
N GLY A 66 27.05 -13.85 17.94
CA GLY A 66 28.09 -14.25 16.99
C GLY A 66 28.80 -13.04 16.36
N ASP A 67 28.76 -12.98 15.03
CA ASP A 67 29.31 -11.91 14.20
C ASP A 67 28.29 -10.82 13.85
N ARG A 68 27.05 -10.93 14.35
CA ARG A 68 25.95 -10.01 14.03
C ARG A 68 25.56 -9.13 15.20
N TRP A 69 25.09 -7.95 14.85
CA TRP A 69 24.50 -6.99 15.76
C TRP A 69 23.01 -6.85 15.47
N TYR A 70 22.20 -6.76 16.53
CA TYR A 70 20.77 -6.62 16.43
C TYR A 70 20.24 -5.77 17.58
N CYS A 71 19.07 -5.18 17.38
CA CYS A 71 18.31 -4.61 18.48
C CYS A 71 17.34 -5.65 19.05
N SER A 72 17.01 -5.56 20.34
CA SER A 72 16.02 -6.47 20.94
C SER A 72 14.63 -6.21 20.35
N SER A 73 13.72 -7.18 20.53
CA SER A 73 12.31 -7.04 20.11
C SER A 73 11.60 -5.85 20.77
N ASP A 74 12.02 -5.47 21.98
CA ASP A 74 11.46 -4.33 22.71
C ASP A 74 12.00 -2.98 22.21
N TYR A 75 13.10 -2.98 21.44
CA TYR A 75 13.72 -1.79 20.87
C TYR A 75 14.07 -2.00 19.40
N PRO A 76 13.12 -2.38 18.53
CA PRO A 76 13.44 -3.00 17.26
C PRO A 76 13.92 -2.00 16.18
N VAL A 77 13.83 -0.69 16.42
CA VAL A 77 14.30 0.36 15.50
C VAL A 77 15.81 0.54 15.65
N ARG A 78 16.54 0.37 14.55
CA ARG A 78 18.01 0.47 14.50
C ARG A 78 18.41 1.86 14.05
N ALA A 79 19.28 2.55 14.79
CA ALA A 79 19.78 3.87 14.43
C ALA A 79 21.29 3.88 14.23
N TYR A 80 21.75 4.62 13.21
CA TYR A 80 23.15 4.73 12.79
C TYR A 80 23.57 6.20 12.78
N ALA A 81 24.48 6.57 13.68
CA ALA A 81 24.90 7.94 13.93
C ALA A 81 25.77 8.52 12.80
N ALA A 82 26.46 7.66 12.04
CA ALA A 82 27.33 8.09 10.93
C ALA A 82 26.59 8.96 9.90
N ASP A 83 25.36 8.57 9.57
CA ASP A 83 24.52 9.25 8.58
C ASP A 83 23.24 9.85 9.20
N ALA A 84 23.10 9.77 10.54
CA ALA A 84 21.90 10.13 11.27
C ALA A 84 20.61 9.50 10.69
N VAL A 85 20.67 8.20 10.36
CA VAL A 85 19.52 7.45 9.81
C VAL A 85 19.04 6.36 10.76
N TYR A 86 17.74 6.06 10.73
CA TYR A 86 17.15 4.91 11.39
C TYR A 86 16.44 3.98 10.40
N TYR A 87 16.38 2.70 10.76
CA TYR A 87 15.72 1.65 10.00
C TYR A 87 14.66 0.98 10.88
N PRO A 88 13.36 1.09 10.52
CA PRO A 88 12.31 0.43 11.27
C PRO A 88 12.42 -1.11 11.18
N PRO A 89 11.65 -1.84 11.99
CA PRO A 89 11.72 -3.30 12.03
C PRO A 89 11.33 -3.93 10.69
N HIS A 90 10.37 -3.33 10.00
CA HIS A 90 9.82 -3.76 8.72
C HIS A 90 10.57 -3.19 7.51
N TYR A 91 11.70 -2.50 7.72
CA TYR A 91 12.52 -2.01 6.61
C TYR A 91 13.07 -3.18 5.79
N PRO A 92 13.05 -3.14 4.44
CA PRO A 92 13.54 -4.18 3.55
C PRO A 92 15.07 -4.27 3.61
N THR A 93 15.57 -5.08 4.53
CA THR A 93 17.00 -5.35 4.65
C THR A 93 17.33 -6.62 3.88
N ARG A 94 18.15 -6.55 2.83
CA ARG A 94 18.64 -7.73 2.11
C ARG A 94 19.69 -8.51 2.93
N GLY A 95 19.47 -8.68 4.23
CA GLY A 95 20.46 -9.23 5.17
C GLY A 95 21.71 -8.36 5.35
N ALA A 96 21.64 -7.07 5.00
CA ALA A 96 22.81 -6.20 4.83
C ALA A 96 23.31 -5.51 6.11
N PHE A 97 22.64 -5.67 7.25
CA PHE A 97 23.12 -5.04 8.48
C PHE A 97 24.19 -5.90 9.17
N VAL A 98 25.37 -5.90 8.55
CA VAL A 98 26.61 -6.35 9.17
C VAL A 98 27.16 -5.27 10.10
N ALA A 99 26.85 -4.00 9.83
CA ALA A 99 27.23 -2.87 10.67
C ALA A 99 26.45 -2.86 11.99
N ARG A 100 27.19 -2.65 13.08
CA ARG A 100 26.65 -2.41 14.43
C ARG A 100 25.81 -1.12 14.41
N PRO A 101 24.52 -1.14 14.80
CA PRO A 101 23.79 0.09 15.08
C PRO A 101 24.46 0.84 16.24
N ASP A 102 24.35 2.16 16.28
CA ASP A 102 24.84 2.93 17.42
C ASP A 102 23.83 2.84 18.57
N GLU A 103 22.55 2.89 18.24
CA GLU A 103 21.44 3.00 19.18
C GLU A 103 20.22 2.19 18.72
N CYS A 104 19.40 1.75 19.68
CA CYS A 104 18.16 1.02 19.46
C CYS A 104 16.99 1.71 20.15
N TYR A 105 15.88 1.86 19.41
CA TYR A 105 14.68 2.60 19.84
C TYR A 105 13.44 1.70 19.80
N VAL A 106 12.49 1.95 20.69
CA VAL A 106 11.22 1.18 20.73
C VAL A 106 10.30 1.48 19.55
N ASP A 107 10.33 2.71 19.05
CA ASP A 107 9.47 3.18 17.98
C ASP A 107 10.19 4.24 17.14
N GLU A 108 9.61 4.51 15.96
CA GLU A 108 10.16 5.45 14.98
C GLU A 108 10.08 6.89 15.47
N GLU A 109 9.04 7.22 16.23
CA GLU A 109 8.83 8.56 16.79
C GLU A 109 10.01 8.96 17.70
N ARG A 110 10.48 8.05 18.56
CA ARG A 110 11.63 8.33 19.44
C ARG A 110 12.96 8.42 18.70
N ALA A 111 13.15 7.60 17.66
CA ALA A 111 14.33 7.74 16.81
C ALA A 111 14.35 9.10 16.10
N ALA A 112 13.20 9.52 15.55
CA ALA A 112 13.03 10.82 14.93
C ALA A 112 13.23 11.98 15.93
N ALA A 113 12.66 11.87 17.12
CA ALA A 113 12.82 12.82 18.22
C ALA A 113 14.28 12.98 18.67
N ALA A 114 15.09 11.93 18.54
CA ALA A 114 16.53 11.96 18.81
C ALA A 114 17.37 12.54 17.66
N GLY A 115 16.74 12.96 16.57
CA GLY A 115 17.41 13.60 15.43
C GLY A 115 17.80 12.66 14.30
N TYR A 116 17.40 11.39 14.35
CA TYR A 116 17.58 10.47 13.23
C TYR A 116 16.49 10.64 12.17
N GLN A 117 16.81 10.39 10.91
CA GLN A 117 15.86 10.41 9.81
C GLN A 117 15.53 8.99 9.36
N LEU A 118 14.30 8.76 8.90
CA LEU A 118 13.95 7.48 8.28
C LEU A 118 14.87 7.26 7.08
N ALA A 119 15.50 6.09 7.00
CA ALA A 119 16.33 5.75 5.86
C ALA A 119 15.51 5.74 4.55
N ASP A 120 16.11 6.25 3.48
CA ASP A 120 15.51 6.21 2.14
C ASP A 120 15.17 4.76 1.75
N PRO A 121 14.01 4.49 1.14
CA PRO A 121 13.68 3.15 0.65
C PRO A 121 14.74 2.62 -0.32
N PRO A 122 14.99 1.30 -0.39
CA PRO A 122 15.92 0.74 -1.37
C PRO A 122 15.63 1.20 -2.81
N PRO A 123 16.64 1.31 -3.67
CA PRO A 123 16.43 1.70 -5.07
C PRO A 123 15.39 0.83 -5.79
N GLY A 124 14.42 1.48 -6.44
CA GLY A 124 13.31 0.82 -7.14
C GLY A 124 12.18 0.32 -6.22
N SER A 125 12.20 0.68 -4.93
CA SER A 125 11.09 0.47 -4.02
C SER A 125 10.30 1.75 -3.76
N VAL A 126 9.07 1.58 -3.30
CA VAL A 126 8.20 2.65 -2.82
C VAL A 126 7.62 2.27 -1.46
N VAL A 127 7.26 3.27 -0.65
CA VAL A 127 6.45 3.06 0.55
C VAL A 127 5.00 3.35 0.19
N ALA A 128 4.11 2.39 0.41
CA ALA A 128 2.69 2.50 0.10
C ALA A 128 1.88 2.03 1.32
N GLY A 129 1.09 2.93 1.92
CA GLY A 129 0.36 2.62 3.15
C GLY A 129 1.27 2.15 4.29
N ASP A 130 2.44 2.76 4.45
CA ASP A 130 3.48 2.38 5.42
C ASP A 130 4.14 0.99 5.18
N VAL A 131 3.87 0.36 4.03
CA VAL A 131 4.49 -0.92 3.63
C VAL A 131 5.52 -0.68 2.53
N TYR A 132 6.69 -1.31 2.65
CA TYR A 132 7.70 -1.27 1.59
C TYR A 132 7.32 -2.22 0.46
N VAL A 133 7.00 -1.64 -0.69
CA VAL A 133 6.78 -2.35 -1.95
C VAL A 133 8.08 -2.33 -2.73
N VAL A 134 8.73 -3.49 -2.83
CA VAL A 134 10.05 -3.64 -3.43
C VAL A 134 9.96 -4.46 -4.71
N VAL A 135 11.00 -4.38 -5.55
CA VAL A 135 11.09 -5.17 -6.78
C VAL A 135 10.95 -6.66 -6.46
N ALA A 136 10.02 -7.34 -7.13
CA ALA A 136 9.81 -8.77 -7.01
C ALA A 136 11.09 -9.55 -7.37
N SER A 137 11.30 -10.71 -6.75
CA SER A 137 12.49 -11.52 -7.05
C SER A 137 12.51 -11.94 -8.54
N ALA A 138 13.70 -11.98 -9.14
CA ALA A 138 13.83 -12.44 -10.53
C ALA A 138 13.33 -13.89 -10.72
N PRO A 139 13.60 -14.86 -9.81
CA PRO A 139 13.01 -16.19 -9.89
C PRO A 139 11.48 -16.18 -9.82
N GLY A 140 10.87 -15.38 -8.93
CA GLY A 140 9.42 -15.28 -8.79
C GLY A 140 8.74 -14.72 -10.06
N ARG A 141 9.32 -13.68 -10.66
CA ARG A 141 8.83 -13.15 -11.95
C ARG A 141 8.92 -14.18 -13.07
N ALA A 142 10.05 -14.90 -13.16
CA ALA A 142 10.23 -15.93 -14.17
C ALA A 142 9.23 -17.09 -14.00
N ALA A 143 9.01 -17.54 -12.75
CA ALA A 143 8.02 -18.57 -12.44
C ALA A 143 6.59 -18.14 -12.82
N CYS A 144 6.23 -16.89 -12.56
CA CYS A 144 4.92 -16.36 -12.95
C CYS A 144 4.74 -16.30 -14.48
N ALA A 145 5.76 -15.82 -15.22
CA ALA A 145 5.69 -15.79 -16.67
C ALA A 145 5.59 -17.21 -17.27
N GLN A 146 6.31 -18.17 -16.68
CA GLN A 146 6.24 -19.58 -17.05
C GLN A 146 4.83 -20.16 -16.80
N LEU A 147 4.19 -19.80 -15.69
CA LEU A 147 2.83 -20.22 -15.36
C LEU A 147 1.82 -19.79 -16.44
N ALA A 148 1.97 -18.60 -17.04
CA ALA A 148 1.10 -18.17 -18.14
C ALA A 148 1.19 -19.12 -19.34
N VAL A 149 2.40 -19.55 -19.67
CA VAL A 149 2.65 -20.50 -20.77
C VAL A 149 2.07 -21.86 -20.44
N GLU A 150 2.28 -22.37 -19.23
CA GLU A 150 1.80 -23.70 -18.82
C GLU A 150 0.28 -23.77 -18.68
N ALA A 151 -0.33 -22.76 -18.07
CA ALA A 151 -1.77 -22.69 -17.85
C ALA A 151 -2.57 -22.34 -19.11
N GLN A 152 -1.89 -21.85 -20.16
CA GLN A 152 -2.53 -21.32 -21.36
C GLN A 152 -3.60 -20.26 -21.03
N VAL A 153 -3.31 -19.43 -20.02
CA VAL A 153 -4.13 -18.35 -19.47
C VAL A 153 -3.27 -17.09 -19.36
N ALA A 154 -3.87 -15.92 -19.56
CA ALA A 154 -3.17 -14.67 -19.27
C ALA A 154 -2.97 -14.52 -17.76
N VAL A 155 -1.73 -14.27 -17.31
CA VAL A 155 -1.39 -14.20 -15.88
C VAL A 155 -0.90 -12.79 -15.51
N PRO A 156 -1.44 -12.16 -14.46
CA PRO A 156 -0.97 -10.90 -13.91
C PRO A 156 0.28 -11.14 -13.07
N CYS A 157 1.45 -10.93 -13.66
CA CYS A 157 2.72 -11.12 -12.99
C CYS A 157 3.20 -9.84 -12.30
N PRO A 158 3.41 -9.88 -10.97
CA PRO A 158 3.88 -8.71 -10.25
C PRO A 158 5.36 -8.45 -10.51
N THR A 159 5.69 -7.21 -10.88
CA THR A 159 7.06 -6.69 -10.94
C THR A 159 7.52 -6.13 -9.60
N VAL A 160 6.59 -5.80 -8.71
CA VAL A 160 6.81 -5.34 -7.34
C VAL A 160 5.87 -6.06 -6.38
N LEU A 161 6.31 -6.22 -5.13
CA LEU A 161 5.60 -6.93 -4.08
C LEU A 161 5.96 -6.35 -2.70
N PRO A 162 5.13 -6.51 -1.66
CA PRO A 162 5.51 -6.16 -0.30
C PRO A 162 6.79 -6.89 0.14
N SER A 163 7.60 -6.28 0.99
CA SER A 163 8.78 -6.94 1.55
C SER A 163 8.38 -8.01 2.60
N PRO A 164 8.98 -9.21 2.63
CA PRO A 164 9.99 -9.69 1.71
C PRO A 164 9.37 -10.10 0.37
N ALA A 165 9.84 -9.51 -0.73
CA ALA A 165 9.37 -9.78 -2.07
C ALA A 165 10.01 -11.04 -2.68
N THR A 166 10.04 -12.14 -1.92
CA THR A 166 10.52 -13.45 -2.39
C THR A 166 9.75 -13.90 -3.63
N GLY A 167 8.55 -13.39 -3.83
CA GLY A 167 7.68 -13.72 -4.95
C GLY A 167 6.86 -14.97 -4.64
N PRO A 168 5.78 -15.18 -5.39
CA PRO A 168 4.99 -16.38 -5.22
C PRO A 168 5.85 -17.58 -5.58
N SER A 169 5.81 -18.63 -4.76
CA SER A 169 6.65 -19.78 -5.04
C SER A 169 6.26 -20.42 -6.37
N CYS A 170 4.98 -20.33 -6.80
CA CYS A 170 4.31 -20.84 -8.02
C CYS A 170 4.82 -22.14 -8.67
N THR A 171 5.77 -22.81 -8.05
CA THR A 171 6.33 -24.09 -8.41
C THR A 171 5.31 -25.15 -8.07
N ASP A 172 5.40 -26.29 -8.77
CA ASP A 172 4.61 -27.48 -8.49
C ASP A 172 3.09 -27.24 -8.55
N ASN A 173 2.63 -26.37 -9.47
CA ASN A 173 1.22 -26.00 -9.65
C ASN A 173 0.54 -25.33 -8.45
N ARG A 174 1.29 -24.84 -7.45
CA ARG A 174 0.69 -24.23 -6.24
C ARG A 174 -0.16 -22.99 -6.51
N CYS A 175 0.10 -22.29 -7.61
CA CYS A 175 -0.67 -21.12 -8.01
C CYS A 175 -1.86 -21.43 -8.92
N ARG A 176 -2.10 -22.71 -9.24
CA ARG A 176 -3.23 -23.11 -10.07
C ARG A 176 -4.39 -23.54 -9.19
N MET A 177 -5.55 -22.97 -9.43
CA MET A 177 -6.79 -23.30 -8.73
C MET A 177 -7.89 -23.51 -9.76
N ASP A 178 -8.34 -24.76 -9.90
CA ASP A 178 -9.31 -25.18 -10.92
C ASP A 178 -8.94 -24.64 -12.32
N ASP A 179 -9.77 -23.74 -12.85
CA ASP A 179 -9.62 -23.07 -14.16
C ASP A 179 -8.99 -21.68 -14.07
N GLY A 180 -8.46 -21.31 -12.90
CA GLY A 180 -7.87 -20.02 -12.59
C GLY A 180 -6.46 -20.11 -12.01
N ILE A 181 -5.92 -18.92 -11.76
CA ILE A 181 -4.61 -18.68 -11.17
C ILE A 181 -4.79 -17.83 -9.92
N VAL A 182 -4.10 -18.23 -8.84
CA VAL A 182 -4.03 -17.51 -7.57
C VAL A 182 -2.57 -17.41 -7.17
N ILE A 183 -2.07 -16.18 -7.16
CA ILE A 183 -0.75 -15.79 -6.70
C ILE A 183 -0.93 -15.18 -5.31
N GLU A 184 -0.37 -15.82 -4.30
CA GLU A 184 -0.53 -15.44 -2.91
C GLU A 184 0.82 -15.08 -2.28
N GLN A 185 0.84 -13.99 -1.54
CA GLN A 185 1.97 -13.60 -0.69
C GLN A 185 1.47 -13.28 0.71
N ARG A 186 1.91 -14.08 1.67
CA ARG A 186 1.61 -13.92 3.10
C ARG A 186 2.81 -13.45 3.90
N GLY A 187 2.54 -12.87 5.06
CA GLY A 187 3.52 -12.56 6.10
C GLY A 187 4.53 -11.50 5.67
N PHE A 188 4.09 -10.53 4.87
CA PHE A 188 4.94 -9.38 4.57
C PHE A 188 5.12 -8.49 5.79
N ASP A 189 6.27 -7.82 5.85
CA ASP A 189 6.64 -6.92 6.93
C ASP A 189 5.79 -5.64 6.81
N ALA A 190 4.96 -5.38 7.82
CA ALA A 190 4.16 -4.16 7.92
C ALA A 190 4.20 -3.63 9.36
N PRO A 191 3.95 -2.32 9.58
CA PRO A 191 3.87 -1.77 10.93
C PRO A 191 2.67 -2.35 11.70
N PRO A 192 2.71 -2.38 13.05
CA PRO A 192 1.65 -2.98 13.88
C PRO A 192 0.24 -2.40 13.69
N LEU A 193 0.11 -1.21 13.12
CA LEU A 193 -1.16 -0.54 12.87
C LEU A 193 -1.59 -0.61 11.39
N PHE A 194 -0.89 -1.40 10.57
CA PHE A 194 -1.25 -1.56 9.16
C PHE A 194 -2.65 -2.19 9.04
N CYS A 195 -2.85 -3.32 9.72
CA CYS A 195 -4.15 -3.88 10.03
C CYS A 195 -4.09 -4.48 11.44
N VAL A 196 -5.20 -4.43 12.18
CA VAL A 196 -5.29 -4.97 13.54
C VAL A 196 -5.97 -6.31 13.44
N ASP A 197 -5.32 -7.37 13.91
CA ASP A 197 -5.84 -8.76 13.93
C ASP A 197 -6.01 -9.45 12.55
N CYS A 198 -5.44 -8.87 11.49
CA CYS A 198 -5.46 -9.45 10.14
C CYS A 198 -4.16 -10.20 9.78
N ASP A 199 -4.26 -11.14 8.84
CA ASP A 199 -3.08 -11.73 8.21
C ASP A 199 -2.54 -10.76 7.14
N HIS A 200 -1.24 -10.45 7.17
CA HIS A 200 -0.64 -9.64 6.12
C HIS A 200 -0.60 -10.43 4.81
N HIS A 201 -1.60 -10.20 3.95
CA HIS A 201 -1.80 -11.00 2.76
C HIS A 201 -2.16 -10.15 1.53
N VAL A 202 -1.44 -10.41 0.43
CA VAL A 202 -1.76 -9.94 -0.92
C VAL A 202 -2.08 -11.13 -1.81
N MET A 203 -3.15 -11.00 -2.57
CA MET A 203 -3.57 -11.99 -3.57
C MET A 203 -3.66 -11.33 -4.94
N ILE A 204 -3.25 -12.06 -5.97
CA ILE A 204 -3.38 -11.66 -7.36
C ILE A 204 -4.00 -12.83 -8.11
N THR A 205 -5.09 -12.61 -8.82
CA THR A 205 -5.89 -13.67 -9.43
C THR A 205 -6.15 -13.44 -10.91
N ALA A 206 -6.33 -14.53 -11.64
CA ALA A 206 -6.75 -14.50 -13.04
C ALA A 206 -7.64 -15.69 -13.38
N VAL A 207 -8.71 -15.42 -14.11
CA VAL A 207 -9.67 -16.42 -14.59
C VAL A 207 -10.14 -16.09 -15.99
N LYS A 208 -10.54 -17.11 -16.75
CA LYS A 208 -11.28 -16.89 -18.00
C LYS A 208 -12.69 -16.41 -17.68
N ASP A 209 -13.22 -15.49 -18.47
CA ASP A 209 -14.50 -14.83 -18.19
C ASP A 209 -15.71 -15.77 -18.07
N ASN A 210 -15.66 -16.94 -18.70
CA ASN A 210 -16.72 -17.96 -18.61
C ASN A 210 -16.70 -18.77 -17.30
N GLU A 211 -15.67 -18.61 -16.47
CA GLU A 211 -15.47 -19.36 -15.21
C GLU A 211 -15.30 -18.42 -14.00
N SER A 212 -15.63 -17.13 -14.12
CA SER A 212 -15.29 -16.09 -13.14
C SER A 212 -15.99 -16.16 -11.78
N ARG A 213 -16.94 -17.09 -11.63
CA ARG A 213 -17.86 -17.21 -10.48
C ARG A 213 -17.19 -17.33 -9.11
N HIS A 214 -15.89 -17.67 -9.05
CA HIS A 214 -15.24 -18.11 -7.81
C HIS A 214 -13.99 -17.35 -7.38
N LEU A 215 -13.46 -16.40 -8.15
CA LEU A 215 -12.08 -15.93 -7.88
C LEU A 215 -11.89 -14.42 -7.79
N VAL A 216 -12.94 -13.59 -7.98
CA VAL A 216 -12.81 -12.11 -7.98
C VAL A 216 -14.09 -11.38 -7.52
N THR A 217 -14.68 -11.77 -6.39
CA THR A 217 -15.89 -11.08 -5.88
C THR A 217 -15.85 -10.76 -4.41
N CYS A 218 -16.28 -9.54 -4.06
CA CYS A 218 -16.71 -9.24 -2.71
C CYS A 218 -17.99 -10.06 -2.43
N PRO A 219 -18.03 -10.87 -1.35
CA PRO A 219 -19.29 -11.41 -0.88
C PRO A 219 -20.20 -10.25 -0.48
N GLU A 220 -21.46 -10.27 -0.92
CA GLU A 220 -22.44 -9.37 -0.35
C GLU A 220 -22.68 -9.78 1.12
N PRO A 221 -22.82 -8.83 2.04
CA PRO A 221 -23.27 -9.16 3.37
C PRO A 221 -24.64 -9.86 3.26
N PRO A 222 -24.91 -10.90 4.06
CA PRO A 222 -26.21 -11.57 4.04
C PRO A 222 -27.32 -10.52 4.21
N ALA A 223 -28.44 -10.69 3.49
CA ALA A 223 -29.55 -9.76 3.66
C ALA A 223 -29.99 -9.77 5.13
N GLN A 224 -30.45 -8.62 5.64
CA GLN A 224 -30.85 -8.51 7.05
C GLN A 224 -31.86 -9.62 7.41
N GLY A 225 -31.45 -10.58 8.24
CA GLY A 225 -32.27 -11.71 8.69
C GLY A 225 -31.93 -13.07 8.07
N GLU A 226 -30.98 -13.14 7.13
CA GLU A 226 -30.46 -14.42 6.62
C GLU A 226 -29.39 -14.99 7.58
N ASP A 227 -29.26 -16.32 7.60
CA ASP A 227 -28.27 -17.02 8.42
C ASP A 227 -26.87 -16.62 7.93
N PRO A 228 -25.94 -16.15 8.78
CA PRO A 228 -24.56 -15.87 8.39
C PRO A 228 -23.83 -17.08 7.79
N GLY A 229 -24.35 -18.30 7.96
CA GLY A 229 -23.86 -19.50 7.28
C GLY A 229 -24.34 -19.67 5.82
N SER A 230 -25.36 -18.94 5.37
CA SER A 230 -25.90 -19.02 4.01
C SER A 230 -25.36 -17.88 3.13
N VAL A 231 -24.05 -17.87 2.89
CA VAL A 231 -23.47 -16.99 1.88
C VAL A 231 -23.76 -17.61 0.51
N THR A 232 -24.89 -17.26 -0.08
CA THR A 232 -25.15 -17.49 -1.50
C THR A 232 -24.34 -16.48 -2.30
N ALA A 233 -23.35 -16.95 -3.06
CA ALA A 233 -22.72 -16.12 -4.08
C ALA A 233 -23.83 -15.58 -5.00
N VAL A 234 -23.93 -14.26 -5.12
CA VAL A 234 -24.94 -13.59 -5.96
C VAL A 234 -24.80 -14.12 -7.40
N PRO A 235 -25.91 -14.36 -8.12
CA PRO A 235 -25.86 -14.60 -9.56
C PRO A 235 -25.20 -13.40 -10.26
N GLN A 236 -23.95 -13.59 -10.70
CA GLN A 236 -23.05 -12.49 -11.10
C GLN A 236 -23.35 -11.88 -12.48
N ASP A 237 -24.35 -12.38 -13.20
CA ASP A 237 -24.60 -12.00 -14.59
C ASP A 237 -25.01 -10.53 -14.75
N GLU A 238 -25.57 -9.87 -13.73
CA GLU A 238 -26.03 -8.47 -13.86
C GLU A 238 -24.98 -7.40 -13.50
N GLY A 239 -23.85 -7.77 -12.88
CA GLY A 239 -22.80 -6.84 -12.44
C GLY A 239 -21.49 -6.91 -13.22
N LEU A 240 -21.21 -8.04 -13.85
CA LEU A 240 -19.95 -8.32 -14.52
C LEU A 240 -19.76 -7.50 -15.81
N ASP A 241 -20.84 -7.19 -16.53
CA ASP A 241 -20.80 -6.41 -17.78
C ASP A 241 -20.28 -4.96 -17.60
N ARG A 242 -20.17 -4.47 -16.36
CA ARG A 242 -19.64 -3.14 -16.05
C ARG A 242 -18.12 -3.10 -15.87
N VAL A 243 -17.44 -4.24 -15.81
CA VAL A 243 -15.99 -4.28 -15.58
C VAL A 243 -15.27 -3.95 -16.89
N GLY A 244 -14.78 -2.71 -16.97
CA GLY A 244 -13.99 -2.20 -18.09
C GLY A 244 -12.51 -2.64 -18.05
N PRO A 245 -11.69 -2.11 -18.98
CA PRO A 245 -10.24 -2.33 -18.97
C PRO A 245 -9.54 -1.64 -17.79
N THR A 246 -10.18 -0.63 -17.21
CA THR A 246 -9.67 0.10 -16.04
C THR A 246 -10.01 -0.65 -14.76
N PRO A 247 -9.05 -0.82 -13.83
CA PRO A 247 -9.30 -1.39 -12.51
C PRO A 247 -10.39 -0.64 -11.74
N GLU A 248 -11.45 -1.37 -11.37
CA GLU A 248 -12.46 -0.95 -10.41
C GLU A 248 -11.98 -1.32 -9.01
N VAL A 249 -11.81 -0.33 -8.14
CA VAL A 249 -11.46 -0.54 -6.73
C VAL A 249 -12.73 -0.70 -5.90
N LEU A 250 -12.76 -1.74 -5.07
CA LEU A 250 -13.88 -2.13 -4.21
C LEU A 250 -13.39 -2.35 -2.79
N GLU A 251 -14.20 -1.96 -1.82
CA GLU A 251 -14.02 -2.32 -0.41
C GLU A 251 -14.99 -3.47 -0.10
N CYS A 252 -14.47 -4.65 0.18
CA CYS A 252 -15.24 -5.83 0.54
C CYS A 252 -15.43 -5.90 2.06
N ALA A 253 -16.67 -6.16 2.49
CA ALA A 253 -16.97 -6.44 3.88
C ALA A 253 -16.30 -7.74 4.36
N GLN A 254 -16.17 -7.87 5.68
CA GLN A 254 -15.76 -9.12 6.33
C GLN A 254 -16.70 -10.27 5.92
N GLY A 255 -16.13 -11.42 5.59
CA GLY A 255 -16.90 -12.55 5.07
C GLY A 255 -16.06 -13.80 4.88
N PRO A 256 -16.69 -14.90 4.42
CA PRO A 256 -15.95 -16.10 4.04
C PRO A 256 -14.92 -15.79 2.95
N PRO A 257 -13.84 -16.59 2.84
CA PRO A 257 -12.85 -16.41 1.80
C PRO A 257 -13.52 -16.37 0.43
N TRP A 258 -13.22 -15.30 -0.31
CA TRP A 258 -13.69 -15.03 -1.66
C TRP A 258 -13.25 -16.06 -2.70
N ILE A 259 -12.33 -16.96 -2.32
CA ILE A 259 -11.91 -18.10 -3.13
C ILE A 259 -12.46 -19.41 -2.53
N PRO A 260 -13.54 -19.98 -3.09
CA PRO A 260 -14.06 -21.28 -2.72
C PRO A 260 -12.96 -22.35 -2.83
N GLY A 261 -12.78 -23.13 -1.76
CA GLY A 261 -11.83 -24.25 -1.74
C GLY A 261 -10.44 -23.93 -1.22
N ILE A 262 -10.04 -22.66 -1.12
CA ILE A 262 -8.92 -22.27 -0.24
C ILE A 262 -9.52 -22.12 1.16
N GLY A 263 -9.45 -23.20 1.94
CA GLY A 263 -9.82 -23.15 3.35
C GLY A 263 -9.10 -21.99 4.04
N GLY A 264 -9.86 -21.15 4.75
CA GLY A 264 -9.35 -19.96 5.42
C GLY A 264 -10.35 -19.50 6.48
N ILE A 265 -9.84 -18.87 7.54
CA ILE A 265 -10.65 -18.17 8.53
C ILE A 265 -11.36 -17.01 7.82
N PRO A 266 -12.63 -16.66 8.14
CA PRO A 266 -13.27 -15.46 7.60
C PRO A 266 -12.34 -14.25 7.76
N HIS A 267 -11.97 -13.63 6.64
CA HIS A 267 -11.01 -12.52 6.61
C HIS A 267 -11.70 -11.22 7.02
N GLU A 268 -10.98 -10.28 7.62
CA GLU A 268 -11.48 -9.02 8.19
C GLU A 268 -11.96 -7.97 7.15
N GLY A 269 -12.24 -8.41 5.93
CA GLY A 269 -12.50 -7.56 4.77
C GLY A 269 -11.25 -7.36 3.92
N HIS A 270 -11.45 -6.80 2.73
CA HIS A 270 -10.39 -6.61 1.75
C HIS A 270 -10.61 -5.34 0.93
N THR A 271 -9.54 -4.63 0.64
CA THR A 271 -9.49 -3.66 -0.45
C THR A 271 -9.04 -4.39 -1.70
N MET A 272 -9.91 -4.48 -2.70
CA MET A 272 -9.64 -5.20 -3.94
C MET A 272 -9.74 -4.30 -5.17
N ALA A 273 -9.05 -4.68 -6.23
CA ALA A 273 -9.27 -4.16 -7.56
C ALA A 273 -9.56 -5.29 -8.52
N ARG A 274 -10.47 -5.06 -9.47
CA ARG A 274 -10.80 -6.01 -10.53
C ARG A 274 -10.87 -5.32 -11.89
N TRP A 275 -10.47 -6.03 -12.94
CA TRP A 275 -10.59 -5.54 -14.32
C TRP A 275 -10.71 -6.70 -15.31
N ARG A 276 -11.09 -6.37 -16.54
CA ARG A 276 -11.20 -7.33 -17.64
C ARG A 276 -10.31 -6.93 -18.81
N THR A 277 -9.62 -7.92 -19.38
CA THR A 277 -8.93 -7.73 -20.65
C THR A 277 -8.71 -9.06 -21.36
N GLY A 278 -8.91 -9.09 -22.68
CA GLY A 278 -8.61 -10.25 -23.52
C GLY A 278 -9.34 -11.54 -23.13
N GLY A 279 -10.61 -11.46 -22.68
CA GLY A 279 -11.42 -12.62 -22.28
C GLY A 279 -11.08 -13.20 -20.90
N HIS A 280 -10.38 -12.42 -20.08
CA HIS A 280 -9.98 -12.79 -18.73
C HIS A 280 -10.40 -11.71 -17.73
N THR A 281 -10.80 -12.15 -16.55
CA THR A 281 -11.03 -11.30 -15.38
C THR A 281 -9.85 -11.45 -14.44
N PHE A 282 -9.33 -10.32 -13.97
CA PHE A 282 -8.19 -10.24 -13.06
C PHE A 282 -8.59 -9.60 -11.75
N GLY A 283 -7.89 -9.98 -10.68
CA GLY A 283 -8.08 -9.42 -9.34
C GLY A 283 -6.76 -9.15 -8.65
N VAL A 284 -6.71 -8.08 -7.86
CA VAL A 284 -5.73 -7.88 -6.80
C VAL A 284 -6.48 -7.62 -5.52
N SER A 285 -6.13 -8.29 -4.44
CA SER A 285 -6.76 -8.11 -3.14
C SER A 285 -5.68 -7.91 -2.08
N VAL A 286 -5.91 -6.93 -1.20
CA VAL A 286 -5.11 -6.63 -0.01
C VAL A 286 -6.02 -6.81 1.20
N GLU A 287 -5.54 -7.53 2.23
CA GLU A 287 -6.29 -7.70 3.47
C GLU A 287 -6.45 -6.39 4.26
N GLY A 288 -7.65 -6.17 4.82
CA GLY A 288 -8.04 -4.95 5.53
C GLY A 288 -8.79 -3.93 4.66
N HIS A 289 -9.01 -2.73 5.20
CA HIS A 289 -9.74 -1.64 4.55
C HIS A 289 -9.14 -0.27 4.90
N GLY A 290 -9.38 0.71 4.02
CA GLY A 290 -9.03 2.11 4.27
C GLY A 290 -7.81 2.60 3.48
N GLU A 291 -7.40 3.84 3.76
CA GLU A 291 -6.48 4.58 2.89
C GLU A 291 -5.12 3.87 2.71
N ARG A 292 -4.59 3.24 3.76
CA ARG A 292 -3.30 2.51 3.68
C ARG A 292 -3.39 1.33 2.72
N GLN A 293 -4.45 0.53 2.83
CA GLN A 293 -4.71 -0.62 1.97
C GLN A 293 -4.96 -0.18 0.54
N THR A 294 -5.72 0.90 0.32
CA THR A 294 -5.91 1.50 -1.00
C THR A 294 -4.58 1.96 -1.62
N GLN A 295 -3.72 2.62 -0.86
CA GLN A 295 -2.39 3.03 -1.32
C GLN A 295 -1.53 1.81 -1.71
N LEU A 296 -1.53 0.76 -0.87
CA LEU A 296 -0.81 -0.48 -1.18
C LEU A 296 -1.36 -1.15 -2.44
N LEU A 297 -2.69 -1.27 -2.57
CA LEU A 297 -3.36 -1.82 -3.74
C LEU A 297 -2.95 -1.08 -5.03
N HIS A 298 -2.93 0.25 -5.01
CA HIS A 298 -2.48 1.04 -6.16
C HIS A 298 -1.01 0.81 -6.51
N ALA A 299 -0.13 0.73 -5.52
CA ALA A 299 1.28 0.42 -5.76
C ALA A 299 1.46 -0.96 -6.41
N LEU A 300 0.67 -1.95 -6.00
CA LEU A 300 0.66 -3.29 -6.59
C LEU A 300 0.13 -3.26 -8.02
N LEU A 301 -1.01 -2.62 -8.28
CA LEU A 301 -1.59 -2.49 -9.62
C LEU A 301 -0.62 -1.85 -10.62
N ASN A 302 0.10 -0.82 -10.19
CA ASN A 302 1.10 -0.13 -11.02
C ASN A 302 2.30 -1.02 -11.36
N GLY A 303 2.54 -2.07 -10.58
CA GLY A 303 3.59 -3.04 -10.83
C GLY A 303 3.05 -4.40 -11.25
N ILE A 304 1.91 -4.47 -11.96
CA ILE A 304 1.46 -5.69 -12.62
C ILE A 304 1.73 -5.63 -14.12
N GLU A 305 2.26 -6.73 -14.64
CA GLU A 305 2.39 -6.99 -16.06
C GLU A 305 1.58 -8.23 -16.46
N ILE A 306 0.78 -8.14 -17.51
CA ILE A 306 0.04 -9.29 -18.05
C ILE A 306 0.96 -10.10 -18.96
N CYS A 307 1.27 -11.32 -18.56
CA CYS A 307 2.00 -12.29 -19.36
C CYS A 307 1.01 -13.13 -20.19
N ALA A 308 1.23 -13.21 -21.50
CA ALA A 308 0.35 -13.93 -22.40
C ALA A 308 0.66 -15.44 -22.43
N ALA A 309 -0.39 -16.22 -22.67
CA ALA A 309 -0.34 -17.68 -22.83
C ALA A 309 0.49 -18.17 -24.03
N ARG A 310 0.62 -17.36 -25.08
CA ARG A 310 1.20 -17.79 -26.37
C ARG A 310 2.64 -17.30 -26.53
N PRO A 311 3.57 -18.20 -26.91
CA PRO A 311 4.92 -17.83 -27.31
C PRO A 311 4.93 -17.31 -28.75
N GLN A 312 4.26 -16.17 -29.02
CA GLN A 312 4.35 -15.53 -30.33
C GLN A 312 5.21 -14.28 -30.21
N VAL A 313 6.51 -14.48 -30.48
CA VAL A 313 7.53 -13.47 -30.78
C VAL A 313 7.91 -12.57 -29.59
N ALA A 314 9.06 -12.88 -28.97
CA ALA A 314 9.66 -12.24 -27.81
C ALA A 314 8.76 -12.25 -26.55
N SER A 315 9.22 -13.00 -25.54
CA SER A 315 8.65 -13.21 -24.20
C SER A 315 8.49 -11.91 -23.39
N GLY A 316 7.56 -11.05 -23.78
CA GLY A 316 7.28 -9.80 -23.08
C GLY A 316 5.93 -9.85 -22.39
N CYS A 317 5.92 -9.87 -21.06
CA CYS A 317 4.77 -9.41 -20.30
C CYS A 317 4.55 -7.92 -20.61
N ARG A 318 3.30 -7.45 -20.56
CA ARG A 318 2.96 -6.06 -20.89
C ARG A 318 2.36 -5.38 -19.67
N PRO A 319 2.71 -4.11 -19.38
CA PRO A 319 2.10 -3.37 -18.29
C PRO A 319 0.59 -3.27 -18.49
N VAL A 320 -0.17 -3.29 -17.38
CA VAL A 320 -1.61 -2.98 -17.40
C VAL A 320 -1.76 -1.55 -17.91
N SER A 321 -2.40 -1.39 -19.06
CA SER A 321 -2.64 -0.07 -19.65
C SER A 321 -3.77 0.60 -18.88
N GLY A 322 -3.46 1.61 -18.07
CA GLY A 322 -4.44 2.44 -17.37
C GLY A 322 -5.24 3.33 -18.31
#